data_AF-A0A496T3I7-F1
#
_entry.id   AF-A0A496T3I7-F1
#
_cell.length_a   1.000
_cell.length_b   1.000
_cell.length_c   1.000
_cell.angle_alpha   90.00
_cell.angle_beta   90.00
_cell.angle_gamma   90.00
#
_symmetry.space_group_name_H-M   'P 1'
#
loop_
_entity.id
_entity.type
_entity.pdbx_description
1 polymer ?
#
loop_
_entity_poly.entity_id
_entity_poly.type
_entity_poly.pdbx_seq_one_letter_code
_entity_poly.pdbx_strand_id
1 'polypeptide(L)'
;MPTSTKADQINESILYPEYGMCKLNVVDFSHPITQSEPDSAWMLYYWRPELIPNKDTSVAILGRYDKGNKDPAIVALEYGLGRVFIIGTHPEFQEDSDRDGVDFADEFDDRGSDWKLMKKLRFKLCGAYWDPASIVAKLRK
;
A
#
# COMPACT_ATOMS: atom_id res chain seq x y z
N MET A 1 17.71 26.05 24.72
CA MET A 1 17.44 24.67 24.27
C MET A 1 16.81 24.80 22.90
N PRO A 2 17.32 24.19 21.83
CA PRO A 2 16.76 24.39 20.50
C PRO A 2 15.35 23.79 20.46
N THR A 3 14.42 24.60 19.97
CA THR A 3 13.03 24.26 19.68
C THR A 3 13.00 23.16 18.63
N SER A 4 12.55 21.97 19.04
CA SER A 4 12.24 20.90 18.09
C SER A 4 11.17 21.41 17.13
N THR A 5 11.51 21.38 15.85
CA THR A 5 10.61 21.63 14.74
C THR A 5 9.49 20.60 14.76
N LYS A 6 8.28 21.01 14.35
CA LYS A 6 7.06 20.17 14.24
C LYS A 6 7.28 18.82 13.53
N ALA A 7 8.34 18.69 12.74
CA ALA A 7 8.73 17.48 12.02
C ALA A 7 9.10 16.28 12.92
N ASP A 8 9.47 16.50 14.19
CA ASP A 8 10.00 15.43 15.05
C ASP A 8 8.94 14.71 15.92
N GLN A 9 7.64 15.01 15.74
CA GLN A 9 6.56 14.41 16.55
C GLN A 9 5.45 13.80 15.70
N ILE A 10 5.72 12.66 15.04
CA ILE A 10 4.64 11.77 14.54
C ILE A 10 4.73 10.44 15.28
N ASN A 11 4.42 10.52 16.58
CA ASN A 11 4.12 9.37 17.41
C ASN A 11 2.61 9.16 17.42
N GLU A 12 2.20 8.05 16.79
CA GLU A 12 0.94 7.32 17.01
C GLU A 12 -0.35 8.16 16.96
N SER A 13 -1.09 7.99 15.86
CA SER A 13 -2.39 8.62 15.53
C SER A 13 -2.29 9.98 14.85
N ILE A 14 -2.11 9.96 13.52
CA ILE A 14 -2.62 11.05 12.69
C ILE A 14 -4.14 10.99 12.82
N LEU A 15 -4.70 11.85 13.66
CA LEU A 15 -6.13 11.92 13.95
C LEU A 15 -6.84 12.72 12.87
N TYR A 16 -8.06 12.34 12.53
CA TYR A 16 -8.91 13.16 11.68
C TYR A 16 -9.03 14.60 12.25
N PRO A 17 -8.94 15.66 11.41
CA PRO A 17 -8.86 15.65 9.95
C PRO A 17 -7.42 15.67 9.39
N GLU A 18 -6.40 15.48 10.22
CA GLU A 18 -4.99 15.58 9.82
C GLU A 18 -4.57 14.47 8.84
N TYR A 19 -3.47 14.72 8.14
CA TYR A 19 -2.80 13.80 7.22
C TYR A 19 -1.29 13.78 7.53
N GLY A 20 -0.57 12.83 6.94
CA GLY A 20 0.88 12.75 7.07
C GLY A 20 1.41 11.37 6.72
N MET A 21 2.70 11.17 6.96
CA MET A 21 3.36 9.92 6.57
C MET A 21 3.11 8.79 7.55
N CYS A 22 2.86 7.60 7.02
CA CYS A 22 2.81 6.38 7.81
C CYS A 22 3.72 5.31 7.24
N LYS A 23 4.28 4.50 8.13
CA LYS A 23 5.03 3.30 7.74
C LYS A 23 4.08 2.12 7.56
N LEU A 24 4.19 1.47 6.42
CA LEU A 24 3.60 0.17 6.13
C LEU A 24 4.69 -0.90 6.19
N ASN A 25 4.39 -2.02 6.85
CA ASN A 25 5.24 -3.20 6.84
C ASN A 25 4.64 -4.24 5.91
N VAL A 26 5.46 -4.81 5.02
CA VAL A 26 5.12 -6.00 4.23
C VAL A 26 5.17 -7.22 5.16
N VAL A 27 4.08 -8.00 5.19
CA VAL A 27 3.92 -9.12 6.13
C VAL A 27 3.81 -10.48 5.45
N ASP A 28 3.70 -10.51 4.13
CA ASP A 28 3.70 -11.73 3.34
C ASP A 28 4.66 -11.57 2.14
N PHE A 29 5.85 -12.17 2.23
CA PHE A 29 6.83 -12.19 1.13
C PHE A 29 6.70 -13.42 0.23
N SER A 30 5.78 -14.34 0.54
CA SER A 30 5.50 -15.50 -0.33
C SER A 30 4.58 -15.12 -1.48
N HIS A 31 3.78 -14.06 -1.32
CA HIS A 31 2.85 -13.60 -2.34
C HIS A 31 3.60 -12.94 -3.52
N PRO A 32 3.25 -13.26 -4.79
CA PRO A 32 3.93 -12.70 -5.96
C PRO A 32 3.93 -11.17 -6.02
N ILE A 33 2.91 -10.53 -5.43
CA ILE A 33 2.83 -9.06 -5.33
C ILE A 33 3.99 -8.48 -4.54
N THR A 34 4.38 -9.10 -3.44
CA THR A 34 5.27 -8.53 -2.41
C THR A 34 6.62 -9.23 -2.31
N GLN A 35 6.82 -10.38 -2.95
CA GLN A 35 8.05 -11.19 -2.87
C GLN A 35 9.36 -10.45 -3.19
N SER A 36 9.29 -9.34 -3.93
CA SER A 36 10.43 -8.55 -4.39
C SER A 36 10.38 -7.10 -3.89
N GLU A 37 9.47 -6.79 -2.97
CA GLU A 37 9.35 -5.45 -2.40
C GLU A 37 10.21 -5.35 -1.14
N PRO A 38 10.61 -4.12 -0.74
CA PRO A 38 11.22 -3.89 0.56
C PRO A 38 10.33 -4.38 1.69
N ASP A 39 10.91 -4.52 2.88
CA ASP A 39 10.16 -4.95 4.07
C ASP A 39 9.14 -3.92 4.55
N SER A 40 9.28 -2.67 4.11
CA SER A 40 8.43 -1.57 4.47
C SER A 40 8.47 -0.43 3.46
N ALA A 41 7.44 0.41 3.50
CA ALA A 41 7.33 1.64 2.74
C ALA A 41 6.79 2.76 3.63
N TRP A 42 7.19 3.99 3.36
CA TRP A 42 6.58 5.18 3.93
C TRP A 42 5.66 5.75 2.86
N MET A 43 4.39 5.96 3.20
CA MET A 43 3.39 6.43 2.23
C MET A 43 2.46 7.44 2.89
N LEU A 44 1.96 8.38 2.09
CA LEU A 44 0.99 9.35 2.55
C LEU A 44 -0.29 8.65 3.02
N TYR A 45 -0.85 9.20 4.08
CA TYR A 45 -1.95 8.60 4.79
C TYR A 45 -2.96 9.66 5.22
N TYR A 46 -4.22 9.37 4.91
CA TYR A 46 -5.40 10.10 5.38
C TYR A 46 -6.27 9.13 6.18
N TRP A 47 -6.54 9.47 7.44
CA TRP A 47 -7.69 8.97 8.22
C TRP A 47 -7.87 7.45 8.37
N ARG A 48 -6.81 6.64 8.27
CA ARG A 48 -6.81 5.20 8.62
C ARG A 48 -7.90 4.35 7.96
N PRO A 49 -7.98 4.24 6.62
CA PRO A 49 -8.83 3.21 6.04
C PRO A 49 -8.29 1.82 6.41
N GLU A 50 -9.00 1.17 7.33
CA GLU A 50 -8.72 -0.21 7.76
C GLU A 50 -9.40 -1.18 6.79
N LEU A 51 -8.62 -2.12 6.25
CA LEU A 51 -9.13 -3.12 5.31
C LEU A 51 -9.50 -4.38 6.09
N ILE A 52 -10.74 -4.47 6.55
CA ILE A 52 -11.23 -5.59 7.36
C ILE A 52 -11.84 -6.65 6.44
N PRO A 53 -11.21 -7.82 6.25
CA PRO A 53 -11.79 -8.89 5.45
C PRO A 53 -12.97 -9.53 6.18
N ASN A 54 -14.01 -9.90 5.43
CA ASN A 54 -15.07 -10.74 5.96
C ASN A 54 -14.52 -12.13 6.31
N LYS A 55 -15.03 -12.73 7.39
CA LYS A 55 -14.53 -14.01 7.95
C LYS A 55 -14.49 -15.16 6.94
N ASP A 56 -15.42 -15.18 5.98
CA ASP A 56 -15.56 -16.26 5.00
C ASP A 56 -14.90 -15.95 3.64
N THR A 57 -14.10 -14.87 3.55
CA THR A 57 -13.41 -14.50 2.31
C THR A 57 -11.92 -14.81 2.41
N SER A 58 -11.40 -15.55 1.43
CA SER A 58 -9.95 -15.76 1.30
C SER A 58 -9.29 -14.49 0.75
N VAL A 59 -8.78 -13.65 1.65
CA VAL A 59 -8.04 -12.42 1.33
C VAL A 59 -6.61 -12.55 1.84
N ALA A 60 -5.63 -12.34 0.95
CA ALA A 60 -4.24 -12.26 1.34
C ALA A 60 -3.97 -10.89 1.97
N ILE A 61 -3.41 -10.89 3.18
CA ILE A 61 -2.97 -9.67 3.86
C ILE A 61 -1.50 -9.48 3.53
N LEU A 62 -1.20 -8.48 2.71
CA LEU A 62 0.14 -8.24 2.17
C LEU A 62 0.93 -7.24 3.00
N GLY A 63 0.24 -6.32 3.66
CA GLY A 63 0.86 -5.27 4.46
C GLY A 63 -0.03 -4.74 5.57
N ARG A 64 0.61 -4.25 6.62
CA ARG A 64 -0.03 -3.72 7.84
C ARG A 64 0.58 -2.38 8.22
N TYR A 65 -0.22 -1.53 8.86
CA TYR A 65 0.30 -0.33 9.51
C TYR A 65 1.32 -0.71 10.58
N ASP A 66 2.42 0.04 10.68
CA ASP A 66 3.45 -0.17 11.70
C ASP A 66 2.95 0.18 13.12
N LYS A 67 2.13 1.23 13.22
CA LYS A 67 1.59 1.80 14.46
C LYS A 67 0.07 1.59 14.63
N GLY A 68 -0.40 1.66 15.88
CA GLY A 68 -1.79 1.40 16.26
C GLY A 68 -2.12 -0.10 16.34
N ASN A 69 -3.35 -0.50 16.00
CA ASN A 69 -3.81 -1.91 16.03
C ASN A 69 -3.19 -2.79 14.93
N LYS A 70 -2.24 -2.25 14.14
CA LYS A 70 -1.57 -2.95 13.04
C LYS A 70 -2.54 -3.59 12.05
N ASP A 71 -3.63 -2.89 11.77
CA ASP A 71 -4.68 -3.36 10.89
C ASP A 71 -4.16 -3.56 9.47
N PRO A 72 -4.80 -4.45 8.68
CA PRO A 72 -4.43 -4.63 7.29
C PRO A 72 -4.57 -3.32 6.52
N ALA A 73 -3.49 -2.95 5.84
CA ALA A 73 -3.38 -1.75 5.02
C ALA A 73 -3.22 -2.09 3.53
N ILE A 74 -2.75 -3.29 3.23
CA ILE A 74 -2.61 -3.80 1.87
C ILE A 74 -3.21 -5.20 1.83
N VAL A 75 -4.18 -5.41 0.93
CA VAL A 75 -4.80 -6.71 0.71
C VAL A 75 -4.86 -7.08 -0.76
N ALA A 76 -4.85 -8.37 -1.05
CA ALA A 76 -5.06 -8.91 -2.39
C ALA A 76 -6.03 -10.09 -2.38
N LEU A 77 -6.80 -10.21 -3.44
CA LEU A 77 -7.76 -11.30 -3.64
C LEU A 77 -8.03 -11.52 -5.13
N GLU A 78 -8.68 -12.64 -5.43
CA GLU A 78 -9.24 -12.91 -6.75
C GLU A 78 -10.75 -12.62 -6.73
N TYR A 79 -11.27 -12.07 -7.82
CA TYR A 79 -12.71 -11.89 -8.01
C TYR A 79 -13.10 -12.28 -9.43
N GLY A 80 -13.79 -13.40 -9.58
CA GLY A 80 -14.03 -14.02 -10.88
C GLY A 80 -12.71 -14.40 -11.56
N LEU A 81 -12.47 -13.84 -12.75
CA LEU A 81 -11.20 -13.96 -13.49
C LEU A 81 -10.23 -12.81 -13.19
N GLY A 82 -10.67 -11.83 -12.39
CA GLY A 82 -9.90 -10.64 -12.06
C GLY A 82 -9.00 -10.84 -10.84
N ARG A 83 -7.97 -10.00 -10.78
CA ARG A 83 -7.09 -9.84 -9.63
C ARG A 83 -7.34 -8.47 -9.02
N VAL A 84 -7.47 -8.44 -7.70
CA VAL A 84 -7.77 -7.22 -6.94
C VAL A 84 -6.62 -6.97 -5.97
N PHE A 85 -6.16 -5.72 -5.96
CA PHE A 85 -5.22 -5.18 -5.00
C PHE A 85 -5.85 -3.92 -4.42
N ILE A 86 -5.91 -3.83 -3.10
CA ILE A 86 -6.42 -2.66 -2.39
C ILE A 86 -5.35 -2.23 -1.40
N ILE A 87 -5.07 -0.93 -1.40
CA ILE A 87 -4.16 -0.28 -0.47
C ILE A 87 -4.89 0.89 0.18
N GLY A 88 -4.77 1.01 1.50
CA GLY A 88 -5.41 2.06 2.28
C GLY A 88 -4.59 3.36 2.37
N THR A 89 -3.29 3.29 2.15
CA THR A 89 -2.48 4.50 1.99
C THR A 89 -2.69 5.12 0.61
N HIS A 90 -2.11 6.29 0.40
CA HIS A 90 -2.26 7.08 -0.81
C HIS A 90 -0.89 7.10 -1.49
N PRO A 91 -0.60 6.14 -2.40
CA PRO A 91 0.69 6.09 -3.07
C PRO A 91 0.88 7.35 -3.90
N GLU A 92 2.01 8.02 -3.71
CA GLU A 92 2.32 9.27 -4.40
C GLU A 92 3.20 9.03 -5.61
N PHE A 93 2.76 9.57 -6.73
CA PHE A 93 3.36 9.25 -8.02
C PHE A 93 4.54 10.17 -8.37
N GLN A 94 4.62 11.37 -7.79
CA GLN A 94 5.50 12.45 -8.29
C GLN A 94 5.78 13.58 -7.26
N GLU A 95 6.55 13.33 -6.19
CA GLU A 95 7.14 14.45 -5.40
C GLU A 95 8.54 14.85 -5.88
N ASP A 96 9.29 13.95 -6.54
CA ASP A 96 10.65 14.22 -7.01
C ASP A 96 10.72 15.14 -8.27
N SER A 97 9.60 15.71 -8.75
CA SER A 97 9.53 16.52 -9.98
C SER A 97 8.20 17.30 -10.13
N ASP A 98 8.28 18.58 -10.49
CA ASP A 98 7.16 19.52 -10.77
C ASP A 98 6.28 19.20 -12.00
N ARG A 99 6.12 17.91 -12.37
CA ARG A 99 5.60 17.52 -13.69
C ARG A 99 4.07 17.61 -13.80
N ASP A 100 3.37 17.56 -12.67
CA ASP A 100 1.91 17.73 -12.58
C ASP A 100 1.51 19.10 -11.99
N GLY A 101 2.47 19.88 -11.47
CA GLY A 101 2.25 21.21 -10.92
C GLY A 101 1.52 21.23 -9.58
N VAL A 102 1.58 20.13 -8.83
CA VAL A 102 0.98 19.98 -7.49
C VAL A 102 2.10 19.99 -6.45
N ASP A 103 1.96 20.85 -5.43
CA ASP A 103 2.89 21.03 -4.30
C ASP A 103 2.26 20.60 -2.96
N PHE A 104 1.19 19.81 -3.04
CA PHE A 104 0.44 19.38 -1.87
C PHE A 104 1.20 18.26 -1.14
N ALA A 105 1.43 18.45 0.17
CA ALA A 105 2.12 17.52 1.06
C ALA A 105 3.65 17.44 0.94
N ASP A 106 4.27 18.26 0.08
CA ASP A 106 5.73 18.42 -0.06
C ASP A 106 6.47 18.71 1.27
N GLU A 107 5.76 19.15 2.32
CA GLU A 107 6.33 19.30 3.66
C GLU A 107 6.73 17.97 4.32
N PHE A 108 6.32 16.82 3.77
CA PHE A 108 6.60 15.49 4.27
C PHE A 108 7.71 14.79 3.47
N ASP A 109 8.53 14.00 4.17
CA ASP A 109 9.54 13.15 3.52
C ASP A 109 8.92 11.80 3.15
N ASP A 110 8.49 11.66 1.90
CA ASP A 110 7.95 10.43 1.31
C ASP A 110 9.00 9.31 1.16
N ARG A 111 10.29 9.64 1.32
CA ARG A 111 11.46 8.79 1.11
C ARG A 111 11.54 8.23 -0.32
N GLY A 112 10.97 8.96 -1.26
CA GLY A 112 10.99 8.73 -2.71
C GLY A 112 9.69 8.13 -3.25
N SER A 113 9.49 8.31 -4.56
CA SER A 113 8.26 7.98 -5.26
C SER A 113 7.77 6.51 -5.17
N ASP A 114 6.46 6.33 -4.94
CA ASP A 114 5.75 5.05 -5.00
C ASP A 114 5.53 4.52 -6.43
N TRP A 115 5.91 5.29 -7.45
CA TRP A 115 5.76 4.93 -8.86
C TRP A 115 6.36 3.56 -9.20
N LYS A 116 7.46 3.19 -8.52
CA LYS A 116 8.11 1.89 -8.70
C LYS A 116 7.21 0.75 -8.24
N LEU A 117 6.53 0.90 -7.11
CA LEU A 117 5.57 -0.09 -6.60
C LEU A 117 4.40 -0.23 -7.58
N MET A 118 3.82 0.90 -8.01
CA MET A 118 2.64 0.91 -8.88
C MET A 118 2.92 0.32 -10.27
N LYS A 119 4.11 0.58 -10.84
CA LYS A 119 4.56 -0.08 -12.08
C LYS A 119 4.71 -1.59 -11.93
N LYS A 120 5.34 -2.06 -10.85
CA LYS A 120 5.50 -3.49 -10.60
C LYS A 120 4.14 -4.16 -10.37
N LEU A 121 3.24 -3.51 -9.63
CA LEU A 121 1.88 -3.98 -9.40
C LEU A 121 1.14 -4.22 -10.72
N ARG A 122 1.22 -3.30 -11.69
CA ARG A 122 0.64 -3.50 -13.03
C ARG A 122 1.13 -4.82 -13.65
N PHE A 123 2.43 -5.10 -13.62
CA PHE A 123 2.96 -6.34 -14.19
C PHE A 123 2.54 -7.57 -13.40
N LYS A 124 2.41 -7.48 -12.08
CA LYS A 124 2.01 -8.61 -11.21
C LYS A 124 0.51 -8.89 -11.26
N LEU A 125 -0.31 -7.85 -11.49
CA LEU A 125 -1.78 -7.92 -11.65
C LEU A 125 -2.25 -8.15 -13.08
N CYS A 126 -1.41 -7.91 -14.09
CA CYS A 126 -1.76 -8.15 -15.49
C CYS A 126 -0.89 -9.22 -16.17
N GLY A 127 0.26 -9.58 -15.58
CA GLY A 127 1.22 -10.52 -16.16
C GLY A 127 0.87 -11.99 -15.93
N ALA A 128 1.58 -12.85 -16.65
CA ALA A 128 1.39 -14.30 -16.76
C ALA A 128 1.84 -15.13 -15.54
N TYR A 129 1.95 -14.52 -14.35
CA TYR A 129 2.42 -15.19 -13.13
C TYR A 129 1.41 -16.21 -12.53
N TRP A 130 0.30 -16.48 -13.22
CA TRP A 130 -0.65 -17.52 -12.86
C TRP A 130 -0.94 -18.39 -14.09
N ASP A 131 -0.74 -19.70 -13.93
CA ASP A 131 -0.81 -20.72 -14.98
C ASP A 131 -2.13 -20.65 -15.77
N PRO A 132 -2.12 -20.48 -17.11
CA PRO A 132 -3.30 -20.50 -17.96
C PRO A 132 -4.22 -21.73 -17.74
N ALA A 133 -3.66 -22.89 -17.35
CA ALA A 133 -4.45 -24.09 -17.07
C ALA A 133 -5.40 -23.89 -15.87
N SER A 134 -5.01 -23.09 -14.88
CA SER A 134 -5.85 -22.77 -13.72
C SER A 134 -7.04 -21.88 -14.08
N ILE A 135 -6.89 -20.99 -15.07
CA ILE A 135 -7.95 -20.12 -15.58
C ILE A 135 -8.99 -20.95 -16.36
N VAL A 136 -8.52 -21.84 -17.22
CA VAL A 136 -9.40 -22.75 -17.99
C VAL A 136 -10.17 -23.69 -17.06
N ALA A 137 -9.56 -24.15 -15.97
CA ALA A 137 -10.24 -24.97 -14.96
C ALA A 137 -11.33 -24.20 -14.20
N LYS A 138 -11.13 -22.91 -13.89
CA LYS A 138 -12.14 -22.05 -13.26
C LYS A 138 -13.32 -21.72 -14.18
N LEU A 139 -13.07 -21.56 -15.48
CA LEU A 139 -14.11 -21.28 -16.50
C LEU A 139 -15.03 -22.47 -16.83
N ARG A 140 -14.67 -23.68 -16.39
CA ARG A 140 -15.42 -24.92 -16.67
C ARG A 140 -16.35 -25.35 -15.51
N LYS A 141 -16.43 -24.56 -14.45
CA LYS A 141 -17.40 -24.73 -13.35
C LYS A 141 -18.52 -23.71 -13.51
#